data_AF-A0A7X3S545-F1
#
_entry.id   AF-A0A7X3S545-F1
#
_cell.length_a   1.000
_cell.length_b   1.000
_cell.length_c   1.000
_cell.angle_alpha   90.00
_cell.angle_beta   90.00
_cell.angle_gamma   90.00
#
_symmetry.space_group_name_H-M   'P 1'
#
loop_
_entity.id
_entity.type
_entity.pdbx_description
1 polymer ?
#
loop_
_entity_poly.entity_id
_entity_poly.type
_entity_poly.pdbx_seq_one_letter_code
_entity_poly.pdbx_strand_id
1 'polypeptide(L)'
;MSSLIHIDNAAPKAKSGRKLKTMLLFPPEWVPTAPYLALPSLTAVLRDNGHEVVQRDINIEMYELFFSDMFLIWVNARMIQQLKALEAKGAGLSDKEIDQKACLEEALAFDVMELAANAEEAKRINRSDDFYEADKLEWALNVFRDVMRYISAAYFPASLVYYPMESNLGYRPGVSKEVLECLDDEQVNVYRDVCRQLVLSSVAKERPDVVGVSIGTKMQMIAGFTFCKMIKEAFPDIHVTVGGNVITRLQEDLAKQEPFFSSVFDSAIMYEGEHALLWLLEALVGDRTWQSLPNLMYREHGHVRINSEIYTEKTTALPLPDFQGLPLDSYFVPTRILPYLATRGCYWGRCTFCDHGQGYFDQYRGKPAQDVVREVKALKDIYQADHFLFADESYPPALFKKVSQLLVEEQVGIKWTTLIRFEETLQDPETWRLAAESGCKTLYYGMESANERVLELMDKHARKSVIENNLREAAKAGIWNHVMAFYGFPGETREEAEETRQFLLDNSTDIHSVELFYFVAYR
;
A
#
# COMPACT_ATOMS: atom_id res chain seq x y z
N MET A 1 4.45 -30.98 -3.55
CA MET A 1 3.03 -31.07 -3.18
C MET A 1 2.90 -30.57 -1.75
N SER A 2 2.71 -29.26 -1.56
CA SER A 2 2.30 -28.75 -0.25
C SER A 2 0.81 -29.04 -0.09
N SER A 3 0.42 -29.66 1.01
CA SER A 3 -0.97 -29.91 1.35
C SER A 3 -1.51 -28.71 2.14
N LEU A 4 -2.61 -28.11 1.68
CA LEU A 4 -3.43 -27.22 2.50
C LEU A 4 -3.83 -27.96 3.78
N ILE A 5 -3.45 -27.43 4.94
CA ILE A 5 -3.81 -28.05 6.23
C ILE A 5 -5.22 -27.61 6.64
N HIS A 6 -6.04 -28.58 7.01
CA HIS A 6 -7.32 -28.33 7.67
C HIS A 6 -7.10 -27.90 9.14
N ILE A 7 -7.59 -26.69 9.45
CA ILE A 7 -8.08 -26.06 10.70
C ILE A 7 -7.62 -26.58 12.09
N ASP A 8 -7.41 -27.87 12.33
CA ASP A 8 -7.26 -28.41 13.68
C ASP A 8 -5.92 -28.05 14.37
N ASN A 9 -4.88 -27.67 13.61
CA ASN A 9 -3.63 -27.10 14.17
C ASN A 9 -3.65 -25.55 14.29
N ALA A 10 -4.70 -24.91 13.76
CA ALA A 10 -4.82 -23.46 13.64
C ALA A 10 -5.62 -22.81 14.78
N ALA A 11 -6.21 -23.59 15.69
CA ALA A 11 -6.89 -23.02 16.86
C ALA A 11 -5.86 -22.26 17.75
N PRO A 12 -6.16 -21.02 18.17
CA PRO A 12 -5.39 -20.35 19.22
C PRO A 12 -5.32 -21.26 20.43
N LYS A 13 -4.13 -21.46 21.00
CA LYS A 13 -4.02 -22.28 22.22
C LYS A 13 -4.72 -21.53 23.36
N ALA A 14 -5.43 -22.28 24.21
CA ALA A 14 -6.17 -21.73 25.34
C ALA A 14 -5.26 -20.80 26.19
N LYS A 15 -5.82 -19.65 26.58
CA LYS A 15 -5.20 -18.54 27.32
C LYS A 15 -4.20 -18.99 28.41
N SER A 16 -2.92 -19.09 28.07
CA SER A 16 -1.78 -19.06 29.01
C SER A 16 -0.45 -19.00 28.27
N GLY A 17 0.28 -17.90 28.49
CA GLY A 17 1.60 -17.57 27.97
C GLY A 17 1.71 -16.05 27.92
N ARG A 18 2.88 -15.46 28.18
CA ARG A 18 3.08 -14.00 28.26
C ARG A 18 2.44 -13.25 27.07
N LYS A 19 1.65 -12.21 27.34
CA LYS A 19 1.15 -11.30 26.29
C LYS A 19 2.24 -10.32 25.90
N LEU A 20 2.51 -10.27 24.61
CA LEU A 20 3.50 -9.38 24.02
C LEU A 20 2.86 -8.07 23.60
N LYS A 21 3.60 -6.98 23.74
CA LYS A 21 3.30 -5.70 23.13
C LYS A 21 3.91 -5.66 21.73
N THR A 22 3.08 -5.48 20.72
CA THR A 22 3.49 -5.48 19.31
C THR A 22 3.29 -4.10 18.71
N MET A 23 4.31 -3.56 18.06
CA MET A 23 4.21 -2.36 17.25
C MET A 23 4.13 -2.75 15.77
N LEU A 24 3.10 -2.28 15.07
CA LEU A 24 2.92 -2.50 13.64
C LEU A 24 3.19 -1.22 12.87
N LEU A 25 4.07 -1.29 11.89
CA LEU A 25 4.50 -0.15 11.07
C LEU A 25 4.07 -0.36 9.61
N PHE A 26 3.48 0.69 9.03
CA PHE A 26 3.32 0.79 7.59
C PHE A 26 4.31 1.84 7.06
N PRO A 27 5.30 1.46 6.23
CA PRO A 27 6.34 2.36 5.75
C PRO A 27 5.81 3.37 4.71
N PRO A 28 6.54 4.48 4.47
CA PRO A 28 6.27 5.44 3.39
C PRO A 28 6.22 4.84 1.98
N GLU A 29 5.89 5.69 0.99
CA GLU A 29 5.68 5.39 -0.44
C GLU A 29 4.28 4.84 -0.73
N TRP A 30 3.27 5.50 -0.16
CA TRP A 30 1.86 5.18 -0.36
C TRP A 30 0.99 6.42 -0.47
N VAL A 31 -0.17 6.29 -1.11
CA VAL A 31 -1.14 7.37 -1.26
C VAL A 31 -1.76 7.75 0.10
N PRO A 32 -1.63 9.00 0.59
CA PRO A 32 -2.06 9.41 1.92
C PRO A 32 -3.57 9.74 2.00
N THR A 33 -4.44 9.03 1.29
CA THR A 33 -5.90 9.28 1.30
C THR A 33 -6.68 8.33 2.21
N ALA A 34 -6.08 7.20 2.59
CA ALA A 34 -6.66 6.22 3.50
C ALA A 34 -5.56 5.38 4.17
N PRO A 35 -5.82 4.80 5.36
CA PRO A 35 -4.92 3.83 5.97
C PRO A 35 -4.74 2.60 5.09
N TYR A 36 -3.61 1.92 5.21
CA TYR A 36 -3.43 0.60 4.61
C TYR A 36 -4.06 -0.51 5.47
N LEU A 37 -4.90 -1.36 4.86
CA LEU A 37 -5.75 -2.32 5.58
C LEU A 37 -5.00 -3.41 6.36
N ALA A 38 -3.72 -3.67 6.04
CA ALA A 38 -2.97 -4.73 6.71
C ALA A 38 -2.83 -4.47 8.21
N LEU A 39 -2.50 -3.23 8.65
CA LEU A 39 -2.32 -3.00 10.09
C LEU A 39 -3.63 -3.21 10.87
N PRO A 40 -4.78 -2.64 10.44
CA PRO A 40 -6.05 -2.89 11.11
C PRO A 40 -6.45 -4.37 11.16
N SER A 41 -6.17 -5.12 10.10
CA SER A 41 -6.49 -6.56 10.02
C SER A 41 -5.64 -7.39 10.98
N LEU A 42 -4.32 -7.15 11.00
CA LEU A 42 -3.40 -7.79 11.95
C LEU A 42 -3.73 -7.42 13.39
N THR A 43 -4.02 -6.13 13.64
CA THR A 43 -4.34 -5.61 14.96
C THR A 43 -5.58 -6.25 15.54
N ALA A 44 -6.63 -6.42 14.74
CA ALA A 44 -7.87 -7.04 15.16
C ALA A 44 -7.64 -8.45 15.70
N VAL A 45 -6.88 -9.30 14.98
CA VAL A 45 -6.58 -10.67 15.43
C VAL A 45 -5.70 -10.69 16.67
N LEU A 46 -4.67 -9.84 16.74
CA LEU A 46 -3.78 -9.78 17.89
C LEU A 46 -4.50 -9.30 19.17
N ARG A 47 -5.32 -8.24 19.07
CA ARG A 47 -6.09 -7.70 20.21
C ARG A 47 -7.20 -8.66 20.66
N ASP A 48 -7.88 -9.34 19.74
CA ASP A 48 -8.86 -10.40 20.08
C ASP A 48 -8.20 -11.54 20.88
N ASN A 49 -6.91 -11.79 20.62
CA ASN A 49 -6.09 -12.75 21.37
C ASN A 49 -5.35 -12.14 22.58
N GLY A 50 -5.68 -10.90 22.97
CA GLY A 50 -5.21 -10.26 24.20
C GLY A 50 -3.80 -9.67 24.16
N HIS A 51 -3.22 -9.48 22.97
CA HIS A 51 -1.97 -8.74 22.82
C HIS A 51 -2.22 -7.23 22.83
N GLU A 52 -1.26 -6.47 23.37
CA GLU A 52 -1.26 -5.01 23.23
C GLU A 52 -0.68 -4.66 21.85
N VAL A 53 -1.37 -3.79 21.10
CA VAL A 53 -0.93 -3.42 19.75
C VAL A 53 -0.90 -1.91 19.59
N VAL A 54 0.25 -1.40 19.14
CA VAL A 54 0.44 -0.01 18.70
C VAL A 54 0.56 -0.01 17.18
N GLN A 55 -0.33 0.71 16.51
CA GLN A 55 -0.29 0.85 15.05
C GLN A 55 0.30 2.22 14.69
N ARG A 56 1.17 2.26 13.69
CA ARG A 56 1.75 3.51 13.17
C ARG A 56 1.78 3.46 11.65
N ASP A 57 1.04 4.37 11.04
CA ASP A 57 1.11 4.62 9.61
C ASP A 57 2.21 5.65 9.37
N ILE A 58 3.45 5.18 9.20
CA ILE A 58 4.61 6.04 9.02
C ILE A 58 4.53 6.77 7.68
N ASN A 59 3.72 6.31 6.72
CA ASN A 59 3.51 7.03 5.47
C ASN A 59 2.82 8.38 5.72
N ILE A 60 1.68 8.40 6.40
CA ILE A 60 0.99 9.68 6.68
C ILE A 60 1.78 10.55 7.67
N GLU A 61 2.41 9.94 8.66
CA GLU A 61 3.22 10.66 9.64
C GLU A 61 4.49 11.27 9.02
N MET A 62 5.08 10.62 8.00
CA MET A 62 6.19 11.19 7.24
C MET A 62 5.74 12.45 6.50
N TYR A 63 4.57 12.46 5.88
CA TYR A 63 4.07 13.67 5.22
C TYR A 63 3.76 14.79 6.22
N GLU A 64 3.21 14.47 7.40
CA GLU A 64 3.05 15.47 8.48
C GLU A 64 4.39 16.04 8.93
N LEU A 65 5.43 15.19 9.03
CA LEU A 65 6.78 15.65 9.33
C LEU A 65 7.33 16.53 8.22
N PHE A 66 7.31 16.05 6.97
CA PHE A 66 7.90 16.73 5.81
C PHE A 66 7.25 18.08 5.54
N PHE A 67 5.97 18.21 5.81
CA PHE A 67 5.19 19.44 5.59
C PHE A 67 5.08 20.30 6.85
N SER A 68 5.97 20.11 7.83
CA SER A 68 6.08 20.93 9.04
C SER A 68 7.20 21.97 8.94
N ASP A 69 7.01 23.10 9.61
CA ASP A 69 8.04 24.13 9.78
C ASP A 69 9.31 23.59 10.42
N MET A 70 9.18 22.82 11.49
CA MET A 70 10.29 22.25 12.25
C MET A 70 11.20 21.39 11.38
N PHE A 71 10.63 20.51 10.55
CA PHE A 71 11.43 19.66 9.67
C PHE A 71 12.06 20.46 8.53
N LEU A 72 11.33 21.38 7.91
CA LEU A 72 11.86 22.18 6.80
C LEU A 72 12.99 23.11 7.26
N ILE A 73 12.89 23.71 8.44
CA ILE A 73 13.98 24.49 9.05
C ILE A 73 15.20 23.58 9.30
N TRP A 74 14.98 22.36 9.77
CA TRP A 74 16.06 21.39 9.98
C TRP A 74 16.74 20.98 8.65
N VAL A 75 15.96 20.72 7.60
CA VAL A 75 16.46 20.45 6.25
C VAL A 75 17.25 21.63 5.70
N ASN A 76 16.75 22.86 5.87
CA ASN A 76 17.46 24.09 5.48
C ASN A 76 18.82 24.21 6.18
N ALA A 77 18.87 23.94 7.49
CA ALA A 77 20.12 23.97 8.25
C ALA A 77 21.12 22.90 7.75
N ARG A 78 20.63 21.69 7.43
CA ARG A 78 21.43 20.63 6.81
C ARG A 78 22.02 21.07 5.48
N MET A 79 21.22 21.67 4.59
CA MET A 79 21.68 22.18 3.30
C MET A 79 22.74 23.28 3.44
N ILE A 80 22.56 24.23 4.37
CA ILE A 80 23.55 25.26 4.66
C ILE A 80 24.89 24.64 5.11
N GLN A 81 24.83 23.59 5.93
CA GLN A 81 26.04 22.90 6.38
C GLN A 81 26.74 22.17 5.22
N GLN A 82 25.99 21.47 4.38
CA GLN A 82 26.52 20.80 3.18
C GLN A 82 27.15 21.81 2.22
N LEU A 83 26.48 22.92 1.93
CA LEU A 83 26.97 23.97 1.04
C LEU A 83 28.30 24.54 1.55
N LYS A 84 28.39 24.90 2.83
CA LYS A 84 29.64 25.38 3.44
C LYS A 84 30.78 24.38 3.31
N ALA A 85 30.50 23.09 3.47
CA ALA A 85 31.50 22.03 3.32
C ALA A 85 32.00 21.92 1.87
N LEU A 86 31.12 22.08 0.87
CA LEU A 86 31.47 22.08 -0.54
C LEU A 86 32.26 23.35 -0.93
N GLU A 87 31.84 24.52 -0.47
CA GLU A 87 32.54 25.78 -0.70
C GLU A 87 33.97 25.76 -0.14
N ALA A 88 34.17 25.14 1.03
CA ALA A 88 35.49 24.98 1.63
C ALA A 88 36.46 24.13 0.78
N LYS A 89 35.95 23.25 -0.10
CA LYS A 89 36.77 22.47 -1.04
C LYS A 89 37.24 23.29 -2.25
N GLY A 90 36.58 24.41 -2.55
CA GLY A 90 36.95 25.32 -3.65
C GLY A 90 37.07 24.59 -4.99
N ALA A 91 38.23 24.74 -5.66
CA ALA A 91 38.50 24.13 -6.96
C ALA A 91 38.70 22.60 -6.94
N GLY A 92 38.65 21.95 -5.76
CA GLY A 92 38.83 20.51 -5.59
C GLY A 92 37.55 19.68 -5.69
N LEU A 93 36.43 20.27 -6.10
CA LEU A 93 35.15 19.58 -6.22
C LEU A 93 35.15 18.61 -7.41
N SER A 94 34.59 17.42 -7.22
CA SER A 94 34.23 16.51 -8.32
C SER A 94 32.99 16.99 -9.06
N ASP A 95 32.74 16.49 -10.27
CA ASP A 95 31.55 16.85 -11.06
C ASP A 95 30.24 16.64 -10.28
N LYS A 96 30.11 15.51 -9.57
CA LYS A 96 28.94 15.23 -8.72
C LYS A 96 28.77 16.24 -7.59
N GLU A 97 29.87 16.72 -7.02
CA GLU A 97 29.84 17.72 -5.95
C GLU A 97 29.54 19.13 -6.48
N ILE A 98 29.93 19.42 -7.73
CA ILE A 98 29.52 20.64 -8.44
C ILE A 98 28.01 20.62 -8.66
N ASP A 99 27.45 19.50 -9.15
CA ASP A 99 26.01 19.34 -9.33
C ASP A 99 25.25 19.45 -8.00
N GLN A 100 25.76 18.79 -6.95
CA GLN A 100 25.20 18.89 -5.61
C GLN A 100 25.20 20.35 -5.12
N LYS A 101 26.32 21.05 -5.29
CA LYS A 101 26.45 22.44 -4.89
C LYS A 101 25.42 23.32 -5.61
N ALA A 102 25.27 23.16 -6.92
CA ALA A 102 24.29 23.91 -7.70
C ALA A 102 22.85 23.64 -7.23
N CYS A 103 22.52 22.38 -6.96
CA CYS A 103 21.21 21.98 -6.43
C CYS A 103 20.92 22.63 -5.07
N LEU A 104 21.92 22.67 -4.17
CA LEU A 104 21.79 23.31 -2.86
C LEU A 104 21.64 24.83 -2.97
N GLU A 105 22.41 25.49 -3.85
CA GLU A 105 22.31 26.93 -4.09
C GLU A 105 20.93 27.32 -4.63
N GLU A 106 20.36 26.53 -5.55
CA GLU A 106 19.00 26.73 -6.06
C GLU A 106 17.95 26.56 -4.97
N ALA A 107 18.03 25.47 -4.17
CA ALA A 107 17.06 25.22 -3.11
C ALA A 107 17.13 26.28 -1.99
N LEU A 108 18.34 26.73 -1.61
CA LEU A 108 18.53 27.76 -0.57
C LEU A 108 18.11 29.17 -1.01
N ALA A 109 17.77 29.38 -2.28
CA ALA A 109 17.18 30.63 -2.74
C ALA A 109 15.71 30.80 -2.31
N PHE A 110 15.03 29.71 -1.93
CA PHE A 110 13.66 29.74 -1.44
C PHE A 110 13.58 30.19 0.03
N ASP A 111 12.51 30.92 0.38
CA ASP A 111 12.18 31.20 1.78
C ASP A 111 11.52 29.96 2.41
N VAL A 112 12.28 29.28 3.29
CA VAL A 112 11.82 28.07 3.98
C VAL A 112 10.58 28.31 4.86
N MET A 113 10.40 29.51 5.40
CA MET A 113 9.24 29.83 6.25
C MET A 113 7.99 30.02 5.40
N GLU A 114 8.12 30.64 4.23
CA GLU A 114 7.03 30.74 3.25
C GLU A 114 6.64 29.36 2.74
N LEU A 115 7.63 28.52 2.42
CA LEU A 115 7.40 27.15 1.97
C LEU A 115 6.64 26.32 3.03
N ALA A 116 7.04 26.43 4.30
CA ALA A 116 6.35 25.76 5.41
C ALA A 116 4.92 26.27 5.62
N ALA A 117 4.70 27.59 5.56
CA ALA A 117 3.37 28.17 5.67
C ALA A 117 2.44 27.70 4.54
N ASN A 118 2.96 27.65 3.31
CA ASN A 118 2.23 27.12 2.16
C ASN A 118 1.91 25.63 2.35
N ALA A 119 2.84 24.84 2.89
CA ALA A 119 2.63 23.41 3.15
C ALA A 119 1.50 23.16 4.16
N GLU A 120 1.42 23.95 5.23
CA GLU A 120 0.32 23.88 6.20
C GLU A 120 -1.03 24.25 5.56
N GLU A 121 -1.07 25.29 4.73
CA GLU A 121 -2.28 25.66 4.00
C GLU A 121 -2.69 24.58 2.97
N ALA A 122 -1.72 23.98 2.29
CA ALA A 122 -1.97 22.87 1.37
C ALA A 122 -2.56 21.64 2.10
N LYS A 123 -2.06 21.33 3.31
CA LYS A 123 -2.65 20.30 4.18
C LYS A 123 -4.09 20.66 4.56
N ARG A 124 -4.36 21.93 4.92
CA ARG A 124 -5.71 22.41 5.26
C ARG A 124 -6.67 22.24 4.08
N ILE A 125 -6.28 22.66 2.88
CA ILE A 125 -7.08 22.50 1.65
C ILE A 125 -7.42 21.03 1.41
N ASN A 126 -6.44 20.13 1.54
CA ASN A 126 -6.67 18.70 1.30
C ASN A 126 -7.62 18.05 2.32
N ARG A 127 -7.85 18.69 3.47
CA ARG A 127 -8.70 18.20 4.56
C ARG A 127 -10.00 19.00 4.72
N SER A 128 -10.27 19.97 3.86
CA SER A 128 -11.47 20.81 3.89
C SER A 128 -12.28 20.67 2.62
N ASP A 129 -13.47 21.29 2.60
CA ASP A 129 -14.29 21.36 1.39
C ASP A 129 -13.59 22.06 0.21
N ASP A 130 -12.52 22.83 0.46
CA ASP A 130 -11.68 23.42 -0.59
C ASP A 130 -11.02 22.35 -1.47
N PHE A 131 -10.87 21.12 -0.98
CA PHE A 131 -10.41 19.96 -1.75
C PHE A 131 -11.19 19.77 -3.05
N TYR A 132 -12.48 20.12 -3.06
CA TYR A 132 -13.35 19.96 -4.23
C TYR A 132 -13.26 21.13 -5.22
N GLU A 133 -12.48 22.18 -4.92
CA GLU A 133 -12.19 23.27 -5.84
C GLU A 133 -10.88 22.98 -6.59
N ALA A 134 -11.00 22.67 -7.89
CA ALA A 134 -9.88 22.19 -8.71
C ALA A 134 -8.62 23.08 -8.63
N ASP A 135 -8.77 24.39 -8.75
CA ASP A 135 -7.64 25.34 -8.72
C ASP A 135 -6.91 25.33 -7.36
N LYS A 136 -7.66 25.20 -6.26
CA LYS A 136 -7.09 25.14 -4.91
C LYS A 136 -6.38 23.81 -4.67
N LEU A 137 -7.00 22.70 -5.10
CA LEU A 137 -6.38 21.38 -5.00
C LEU A 137 -5.10 21.31 -5.85
N GLU A 138 -5.12 21.81 -7.09
CA GLU A 138 -3.95 21.86 -7.95
C GLU A 138 -2.82 22.67 -7.30
N TRP A 139 -3.13 23.85 -6.75
CA TRP A 139 -2.17 24.65 -6.01
C TRP A 139 -1.57 23.86 -4.83
N ALA A 140 -2.41 23.22 -4.01
CA ALA A 140 -1.95 22.45 -2.85
C ALA A 140 -1.06 21.26 -3.26
N LEU A 141 -1.40 20.54 -4.33
CA LEU A 141 -0.58 19.46 -4.87
C LEU A 141 0.77 19.97 -5.40
N ASN A 142 0.79 21.16 -6.01
CA ASN A 142 2.04 21.79 -6.45
C ASN A 142 2.92 22.21 -5.27
N VAL A 143 2.33 22.73 -4.19
CA VAL A 143 3.07 23.01 -2.95
C VAL A 143 3.70 21.74 -2.38
N PHE A 144 2.97 20.62 -2.31
CA PHE A 144 3.57 19.36 -1.87
C PHE A 144 4.74 18.92 -2.76
N ARG A 145 4.62 19.08 -4.08
CA ARG A 145 5.74 18.80 -5.02
C ARG A 145 6.95 19.72 -4.77
N ASP A 146 6.72 21.00 -4.49
CA ASP A 146 7.78 21.96 -4.19
C ASP A 146 8.50 21.61 -2.90
N VAL A 147 7.76 21.25 -1.85
CA VAL A 147 8.35 20.79 -0.58
C VAL A 147 9.18 19.52 -0.78
N MET A 148 8.67 18.51 -1.50
CA MET A 148 9.41 17.27 -1.75
C MET A 148 10.70 17.53 -2.55
N ARG A 149 10.65 18.43 -3.54
CA ARG A 149 11.83 18.86 -4.30
C ARG A 149 12.85 19.61 -3.43
N TYR A 150 12.37 20.48 -2.54
CA TYR A 150 13.23 21.18 -1.58
C TYR A 150 13.94 20.20 -0.64
N ILE A 151 13.22 19.21 -0.11
CA ILE A 151 13.81 18.15 0.73
C ILE A 151 14.83 17.35 -0.08
N SER A 152 14.52 16.99 -1.33
CA SER A 152 15.40 16.21 -2.21
C SER A 152 16.80 16.83 -2.36
N ALA A 153 16.89 18.17 -2.40
CA ALA A 153 18.18 18.87 -2.50
C ALA A 153 19.13 18.53 -1.34
N ALA A 154 18.61 18.37 -0.12
CA ALA A 154 19.41 17.98 1.06
C ALA A 154 19.90 16.52 1.03
N TYR A 155 19.31 15.69 0.17
CA TYR A 155 19.61 14.26 0.00
C TYR A 155 20.16 13.93 -1.39
N PHE A 156 20.63 14.93 -2.14
CA PHE A 156 21.16 14.75 -3.49
C PHE A 156 22.12 13.55 -3.60
N PRO A 157 22.00 12.68 -4.63
CA PRO A 157 21.11 12.79 -5.80
C PRO A 157 19.73 12.13 -5.63
N ALA A 158 19.28 11.86 -4.40
CA ALA A 158 17.93 11.35 -4.19
C ALA A 158 16.88 12.33 -4.72
N SER A 159 15.79 11.79 -5.26
CA SER A 159 14.62 12.53 -5.72
C SER A 159 13.39 11.96 -5.04
N LEU A 160 12.79 12.76 -4.17
CA LEU A 160 11.53 12.46 -3.51
C LEU A 160 10.39 13.09 -4.30
N VAL A 161 9.29 12.36 -4.47
CA VAL A 161 8.22 12.77 -5.38
C VAL A 161 6.87 12.68 -4.69
N TYR A 162 6.02 13.70 -4.90
CA TYR A 162 4.61 13.67 -4.53
C TYR A 162 3.78 13.50 -5.80
N TYR A 163 3.26 12.29 -6.01
CA TYR A 163 2.58 11.83 -7.24
C TYR A 163 3.43 11.89 -8.53
N PRO A 164 3.75 10.71 -9.13
CA PRO A 164 3.59 9.37 -8.55
C PRO A 164 4.46 9.23 -7.29
N MET A 165 3.99 8.53 -6.24
CA MET A 165 4.76 8.30 -5.01
C MET A 165 5.86 7.26 -5.23
N GLU A 166 6.88 7.66 -5.99
CA GLU A 166 7.97 6.80 -6.41
C GLU A 166 9.31 7.54 -6.21
N SER A 167 9.77 7.61 -4.97
CA SER A 167 11.07 8.23 -4.71
C SER A 167 12.22 7.39 -5.28
N ASN A 168 13.21 8.07 -5.84
CA ASN A 168 14.40 7.46 -6.39
C ASN A 168 15.62 7.88 -5.56
N LEU A 169 16.19 6.95 -4.80
CA LEU A 169 17.38 7.22 -3.98
C LEU A 169 18.70 6.92 -4.70
N GLY A 170 18.67 6.61 -6.00
CA GLY A 170 19.85 6.25 -6.78
C GLY A 170 20.29 4.79 -6.63
N TYR A 171 19.52 3.97 -5.91
CA TYR A 171 19.76 2.54 -5.71
C TYR A 171 18.69 1.70 -6.39
N ARG A 172 19.08 0.54 -6.93
CA ARG A 172 18.17 -0.39 -7.61
C ARG A 172 17.52 -1.33 -6.59
N PRO A 173 16.20 -1.25 -6.34
CA PRO A 173 15.56 -2.11 -5.33
C PRO A 173 15.56 -3.60 -5.67
N GLY A 174 15.83 -3.94 -6.95
CA GLY A 174 15.98 -5.33 -7.40
C GLY A 174 17.37 -5.93 -7.20
N VAL A 175 18.34 -5.18 -6.67
CA VAL A 175 19.72 -5.64 -6.45
C VAL A 175 20.00 -5.66 -4.94
N SER A 176 20.00 -6.85 -4.33
CA SER A 176 20.13 -7.02 -2.87
C SER A 176 21.33 -6.29 -2.25
N LYS A 177 22.48 -6.28 -2.94
CA LYS A 177 23.68 -5.59 -2.48
C LYS A 177 23.46 -4.07 -2.38
N GLU A 178 22.84 -3.48 -3.40
CA GLU A 178 22.53 -2.04 -3.42
C GLU A 178 21.47 -1.67 -2.39
N VAL A 179 20.48 -2.53 -2.18
CA VAL A 179 19.51 -2.34 -1.10
C VAL A 179 20.22 -2.26 0.24
N LEU A 180 21.11 -3.21 0.56
CA LEU A 180 21.88 -3.21 1.81
C LEU A 180 22.80 -1.99 1.95
N GLU A 181 23.49 -1.59 0.86
CA GLU A 181 24.32 -0.38 0.83
C GLU A 181 23.48 0.88 1.10
N CYS A 182 22.28 0.98 0.52
CA CYS A 182 21.35 2.09 0.75
C CYS A 182 20.90 2.22 2.20
N LEU A 183 20.72 1.10 2.94
CA LEU A 183 20.28 1.15 4.33
C LEU A 183 21.27 1.90 5.23
N ASP A 184 22.55 1.91 4.87
CA ASP A 184 23.65 2.57 5.60
C ASP A 184 23.99 3.97 5.08
N ASP A 185 23.39 4.40 3.97
CA ASP A 185 23.72 5.68 3.33
C ASP A 185 23.08 6.87 4.06
N GLU A 186 23.88 7.58 4.86
CA GLU A 186 23.41 8.76 5.62
C GLU A 186 23.23 10.03 4.77
N GLN A 187 23.68 10.02 3.52
CA GLN A 187 23.57 11.16 2.62
C GLN A 187 22.28 11.12 1.82
N VAL A 188 21.92 9.97 1.23
CA VAL A 188 20.79 9.89 0.27
C VAL A 188 19.55 9.21 0.84
N ASN A 189 19.70 8.35 1.86
CA ASN A 189 18.57 7.62 2.42
C ASN A 189 17.81 8.47 3.45
N VAL A 190 16.89 9.29 2.97
CA VAL A 190 16.00 10.14 3.80
C VAL A 190 15.25 9.34 4.87
N TYR A 191 14.96 8.06 4.62
CA TYR A 191 14.22 7.22 5.56
C TYR A 191 14.99 6.96 6.85
N ARG A 192 16.31 7.16 6.88
CA ARG A 192 17.08 7.12 8.12
C ARG A 192 16.67 8.24 9.08
N ASP A 193 16.47 9.45 8.56
CA ASP A 193 16.06 10.59 9.38
C ASP A 193 14.57 10.52 9.74
N VAL A 194 13.71 10.01 8.85
CA VAL A 194 12.32 9.64 9.19
C VAL A 194 12.30 8.62 10.33
N CYS A 195 13.14 7.59 10.27
CA CYS A 195 13.24 6.57 11.30
C CYS A 195 13.68 7.15 12.65
N ARG A 196 14.74 7.97 12.66
CA ARG A 196 15.24 8.62 13.88
C ARG A 196 14.17 9.48 14.55
N GLN A 197 13.47 10.29 13.77
CA GLN A 197 12.53 11.28 14.30
C GLN A 197 11.18 10.66 14.70
N LEU A 198 10.65 9.73 13.91
CA LEU A 198 9.31 9.17 14.12
C LEU A 198 9.33 7.79 14.78
N VAL A 199 10.15 6.87 14.25
CA VAL A 199 10.07 5.44 14.56
C VAL A 199 10.86 5.10 15.82
N LEU A 200 12.15 5.41 15.90
CA LEU A 200 12.99 5.07 17.06
C LEU A 200 12.52 5.76 18.33
N SER A 201 12.07 7.02 18.23
CA SER A 201 11.44 7.75 19.33
C SER A 201 10.19 7.03 19.86
N SER A 202 9.35 6.53 18.96
CA SER A 202 8.17 5.73 19.31
C SER A 202 8.54 4.41 19.97
N VAL A 203 9.48 3.67 19.38
CA VAL A 203 9.93 2.38 19.91
C VAL A 203 10.52 2.55 21.32
N ALA A 204 11.33 3.59 21.55
CA ALA A 204 11.87 3.90 22.88
C ALA A 204 10.78 4.20 23.92
N LYS A 205 9.72 4.91 23.51
CA LYS A 205 8.58 5.27 24.38
C LYS A 205 7.69 4.07 24.67
N GLU A 206 7.29 3.35 23.64
CA GLU A 206 6.30 2.27 23.72
C GLU A 206 6.89 0.95 24.22
N ARG A 207 8.20 0.74 24.01
CA ARG A 207 8.96 -0.47 24.40
C ARG A 207 8.26 -1.77 23.97
N PRO A 208 7.98 -1.95 22.67
CA PRO A 208 7.35 -3.17 22.20
C PRO A 208 8.31 -4.37 22.34
N ASP A 209 7.76 -5.56 22.53
CA ASP A 209 8.52 -6.82 22.45
C ASP A 209 8.78 -7.21 20.99
N VAL A 210 7.86 -6.83 20.08
CA VAL A 210 7.89 -7.19 18.67
C VAL A 210 7.56 -5.98 17.80
N VAL A 211 8.29 -5.80 16.70
CA VAL A 211 7.95 -4.85 15.64
C VAL A 211 7.64 -5.62 14.35
N GLY A 212 6.42 -5.44 13.83
CA GLY A 212 6.01 -5.94 12.53
C GLY A 212 6.00 -4.82 11.49
N VAL A 213 6.66 -5.01 10.35
CA VAL A 213 6.66 -4.02 9.24
C VAL A 213 5.95 -4.61 8.02
N SER A 214 4.83 -4.00 7.64
CA SER A 214 3.99 -4.44 6.51
C SER A 214 4.42 -3.73 5.23
N ILE A 215 5.14 -4.41 4.35
CA ILE A 215 5.67 -3.88 3.10
C ILE A 215 4.76 -4.36 1.95
N GLY A 216 3.89 -3.48 1.46
CA GLY A 216 2.88 -3.80 0.45
C GLY A 216 3.45 -3.79 -0.97
N THR A 217 4.30 -2.82 -1.29
CA THR A 217 4.87 -2.63 -2.64
C THR A 217 6.39 -2.63 -2.64
N LYS A 218 6.98 -2.75 -3.83
CA LYS A 218 8.43 -2.65 -4.03
C LYS A 218 9.00 -1.30 -3.60
N MET A 219 8.26 -0.21 -3.80
CA MET A 219 8.74 1.14 -3.46
C MET A 219 8.96 1.31 -1.97
N GLN A 220 8.15 0.65 -1.16
CA GLN A 220 8.23 0.68 0.30
C GLN A 220 9.42 -0.10 0.88
N MET A 221 10.11 -0.93 0.09
CA MET A 221 11.15 -1.84 0.59
C MET A 221 12.31 -1.11 1.26
N ILE A 222 12.85 -0.06 0.64
CA ILE A 222 14.00 0.66 1.21
C ILE A 222 13.61 1.30 2.53
N ALA A 223 12.45 1.98 2.60
CA ALA A 223 11.98 2.59 3.84
C ALA A 223 11.73 1.54 4.93
N GLY A 224 10.99 0.47 4.61
CA GLY A 224 10.69 -0.62 5.54
C GLY A 224 11.94 -1.31 6.08
N PHE A 225 12.89 -1.67 5.21
CA PHE A 225 14.14 -2.30 5.63
C PHE A 225 15.07 -1.35 6.38
N THR A 226 15.07 -0.05 6.05
CA THR A 226 15.80 0.96 6.82
C THR A 226 15.28 0.99 8.26
N PHE A 227 13.96 1.00 8.45
CA PHE A 227 13.36 0.97 9.78
C PHE A 227 13.73 -0.31 10.54
N CYS A 228 13.62 -1.47 9.89
CA CYS A 228 13.95 -2.75 10.52
C CYS A 228 15.41 -2.77 11.00
N LYS A 229 16.36 -2.41 10.15
CA LYS A 229 17.79 -2.38 10.47
C LYS A 229 18.07 -1.44 11.65
N MET A 230 17.58 -0.21 11.59
CA MET A 230 17.85 0.79 12.63
C MET A 230 17.20 0.43 13.97
N ILE A 231 16.03 -0.23 13.96
CA ILE A 231 15.41 -0.75 15.18
C ILE A 231 16.27 -1.86 15.79
N LYS A 232 16.75 -2.82 14.99
CA LYS A 232 17.62 -3.90 15.49
C LYS A 232 18.94 -3.38 16.07
N GLU A 233 19.54 -2.37 15.43
CA GLU A 233 20.77 -1.74 15.91
C GLU A 233 20.56 -0.99 17.23
N ALA A 234 19.44 -0.28 17.38
CA ALA A 234 19.14 0.50 18.58
C ALA A 234 18.55 -0.33 19.73
N PHE A 235 17.82 -1.40 19.41
CA PHE A 235 17.03 -2.21 20.35
C PHE A 235 17.18 -3.71 20.01
N PRO A 236 18.34 -4.33 20.29
CA PRO A 236 18.65 -5.70 19.86
C PRO A 236 17.77 -6.79 20.50
N ASP A 237 17.06 -6.48 21.59
CA ASP A 237 16.14 -7.41 22.26
C ASP A 237 14.74 -7.46 21.62
N ILE A 238 14.42 -6.53 20.71
CA ILE A 238 13.13 -6.49 20.02
C ILE A 238 13.17 -7.45 18.83
N HIS A 239 12.18 -8.35 18.75
CA HIS A 239 12.02 -9.19 17.57
C HIS A 239 11.43 -8.38 16.41
N VAL A 240 12.13 -8.29 15.29
CA VAL A 240 11.68 -7.56 14.10
C VAL A 240 11.23 -8.53 13.01
N THR A 241 9.97 -8.45 12.60
CA THR A 241 9.42 -9.27 11.51
C THR A 241 8.90 -8.40 10.38
N VAL A 242 9.07 -8.87 9.14
CA VAL A 242 8.50 -8.23 7.95
C VAL A 242 7.37 -9.08 7.37
N GLY A 243 6.47 -8.47 6.62
CA GLY A 243 5.44 -9.17 5.86
C GLY A 243 4.88 -8.27 4.76
N GLY A 244 3.82 -8.74 4.09
CA GLY A 244 3.16 -8.01 3.00
C GLY A 244 3.46 -8.60 1.62
N ASN A 245 2.69 -8.16 0.62
CA ASN A 245 2.61 -8.81 -0.69
C ASN A 245 3.98 -8.90 -1.37
N VAL A 246 4.79 -7.84 -1.34
CA VAL A 246 6.12 -7.87 -1.98
C VAL A 246 7.06 -8.88 -1.32
N ILE A 247 6.96 -9.09 -0.01
CA ILE A 247 7.82 -10.05 0.72
C ILE A 247 7.45 -11.48 0.31
N THR A 248 6.16 -11.78 0.14
CA THR A 248 5.67 -13.05 -0.41
C THR A 248 6.16 -13.30 -1.84
N ARG A 249 6.10 -12.28 -2.70
CA ARG A 249 6.55 -12.38 -4.09
C ARG A 249 8.06 -12.61 -4.21
N LEU A 250 8.82 -12.08 -3.26
CA LEU A 250 10.27 -12.23 -3.21
C LEU A 250 10.72 -13.49 -2.46
N GLN A 251 9.82 -14.38 -2.02
CA GLN A 251 10.16 -15.48 -1.11
C GLN A 251 11.33 -16.35 -1.60
N GLU A 252 11.39 -16.65 -2.91
CA GLU A 252 12.43 -17.50 -3.48
C GLU A 252 13.81 -16.83 -3.46
N ASP A 253 13.84 -15.52 -3.74
CA ASP A 253 15.09 -14.76 -3.77
C ASP A 253 15.51 -14.35 -2.38
N LEU A 254 14.57 -13.93 -1.52
CA LEU A 254 14.84 -13.54 -0.14
C LEU A 254 15.41 -14.70 0.67
N ALA A 255 14.98 -15.94 0.40
CA ALA A 255 15.55 -17.15 1.01
C ALA A 255 17.04 -17.35 0.71
N LYS A 256 17.56 -16.77 -0.37
CA LYS A 256 18.98 -16.83 -0.75
C LYS A 256 19.79 -15.69 -0.11
N GLN A 257 19.14 -14.74 0.57
CA GLN A 257 19.76 -13.52 1.07
C GLN A 257 19.84 -13.52 2.61
N GLU A 258 20.68 -14.40 3.16
CA GLU A 258 20.97 -14.47 4.59
C GLU A 258 21.32 -13.10 5.25
N PRO A 259 22.04 -12.17 4.59
CA PRO A 259 22.36 -10.87 5.17
C PRO A 259 21.16 -10.04 5.65
N PHE A 260 19.98 -10.17 5.00
CA PHE A 260 18.78 -9.48 5.49
C PHE A 260 18.30 -10.04 6.83
N PHE A 261 18.35 -11.36 7.02
CA PHE A 261 17.91 -11.99 8.27
C PHE A 261 18.93 -11.87 9.40
N SER A 262 20.20 -11.59 9.09
CA SER A 262 21.23 -11.37 10.10
C SER A 262 21.31 -9.92 10.55
N SER A 263 21.07 -8.95 9.65
CA SER A 263 21.32 -7.53 9.92
C SER A 263 20.10 -6.60 9.80
N VAL A 264 19.00 -7.03 9.17
CA VAL A 264 17.86 -6.14 8.86
C VAL A 264 16.61 -6.53 9.63
N PHE A 265 16.18 -7.79 9.63
CA PHE A 265 15.03 -8.31 10.39
C PHE A 265 15.33 -9.74 10.88
N ASP A 266 14.48 -10.31 11.73
CA ASP A 266 14.65 -11.66 12.33
C ASP A 266 13.82 -12.73 11.62
N SER A 267 12.63 -12.35 11.13
CA SER A 267 11.73 -13.25 10.40
C SER A 267 10.94 -12.50 9.32
N ALA A 268 10.35 -13.27 8.41
CA ALA A 268 9.42 -12.81 7.40
C ALA A 268 8.17 -13.70 7.37
N ILE A 269 6.99 -13.09 7.23
CA ILE A 269 5.70 -13.78 7.12
C ILE A 269 5.21 -13.68 5.68
N MET A 270 4.94 -14.84 5.08
CA MET A 270 4.48 -15.01 3.70
C MET A 270 2.97 -15.09 3.62
N TYR A 271 2.43 -14.77 2.45
CA TYR A 271 0.99 -14.81 2.18
C TYR A 271 0.19 -14.00 3.21
N GLU A 272 -0.82 -14.61 3.82
CA GLU A 272 -1.68 -13.99 4.83
C GLU A 272 -1.03 -14.04 6.22
N GLY A 273 -1.13 -12.93 6.94
CA GLY A 273 -0.29 -12.65 8.09
C GLY A 273 -1.02 -12.64 9.43
N GLU A 274 -2.36 -12.67 9.43
CA GLU A 274 -3.20 -12.45 10.60
C GLU A 274 -2.95 -13.50 11.69
N HIS A 275 -3.19 -14.78 11.42
CA HIS A 275 -2.85 -15.84 12.37
C HIS A 275 -1.36 -16.21 12.36
N ALA A 276 -0.67 -16.06 11.23
CA ALA A 276 0.76 -16.35 11.17
C ALA A 276 1.58 -15.46 12.12
N LEU A 277 1.23 -14.18 12.23
CA LEU A 277 1.85 -13.27 13.19
C LEU A 277 1.48 -13.65 14.62
N LEU A 278 0.21 -13.97 14.90
CA LEU A 278 -0.22 -14.47 16.21
C LEU A 278 0.61 -15.69 16.64
N TRP A 279 0.78 -16.68 15.75
CA TRP A 279 1.53 -17.88 16.08
C TRP A 279 3.03 -17.64 16.22
N LEU A 280 3.59 -16.65 15.51
CA LEU A 280 4.95 -16.18 15.75
C LEU A 280 5.08 -15.60 17.16
N LEU A 281 4.12 -14.79 17.63
CA LEU A 281 4.13 -14.27 19.00
C LEU A 281 4.05 -15.41 20.04
N GLU A 282 3.22 -16.42 19.78
CA GLU A 282 3.13 -17.62 20.63
C GLU A 282 4.44 -18.43 20.63
N ALA A 283 5.13 -18.53 19.49
CA ALA A 283 6.44 -19.21 19.41
C ALA A 283 7.56 -18.44 20.13
N LEU A 284 7.52 -17.11 20.11
CA LEU A 284 8.48 -16.26 20.83
C LEU A 284 8.41 -16.44 22.36
N VAL A 285 7.24 -16.79 22.89
CA VAL A 285 7.06 -17.07 24.32
C VAL A 285 7.12 -18.56 24.66
N GLY A 286 7.40 -19.43 23.68
CA GLY A 286 7.60 -20.87 23.87
C GLY A 286 6.33 -21.73 23.79
N ASP A 287 5.19 -21.15 23.42
CA ASP A 287 3.90 -21.88 23.32
C ASP A 287 3.77 -22.67 22.01
N ARG A 288 4.61 -22.37 21.02
CA ARG A 288 4.73 -23.08 19.74
C ARG A 288 6.19 -23.26 19.30
N THR A 289 6.40 -24.24 18.44
CA THR A 289 7.68 -24.47 17.77
C THR A 289 7.74 -23.72 16.45
N TRP A 290 8.87 -23.07 16.18
CA TRP A 290 9.10 -22.30 14.96
C TRP A 290 8.94 -23.13 13.69
N GLN A 291 9.38 -24.39 13.71
CA GLN A 291 9.37 -25.29 12.55
C GLN A 291 7.97 -25.69 12.07
N SER A 292 6.95 -25.53 12.92
CA SER A 292 5.54 -25.85 12.62
C SER A 292 4.71 -24.60 12.33
N LEU A 293 5.33 -23.42 12.21
CA LEU A 293 4.61 -22.20 11.91
C LEU A 293 4.42 -22.08 10.41
N PRO A 294 3.18 -22.18 9.90
CA PRO A 294 2.95 -21.96 8.48
C PRO A 294 3.30 -20.52 8.12
N ASN A 295 3.60 -20.30 6.84
CA ASN A 295 3.92 -18.98 6.28
C ASN A 295 5.22 -18.34 6.80
N LEU A 296 5.98 -18.98 7.67
CA LEU A 296 7.16 -18.38 8.30
C LEU A 296 8.45 -18.65 7.52
N MET A 297 9.21 -17.58 7.30
CA MET A 297 10.62 -17.62 6.89
C MET A 297 11.49 -17.00 7.99
N TYR A 298 12.59 -17.66 8.36
CA TYR A 298 13.46 -17.21 9.44
C TYR A 298 14.88 -17.77 9.29
N ARG A 299 15.83 -17.25 10.05
CA ARG A 299 17.22 -17.72 10.06
C ARG A 299 17.45 -18.73 11.18
N GLU A 300 18.00 -19.88 10.83
CA GLU A 300 18.37 -20.96 11.75
C GLU A 300 19.78 -21.45 11.41
N HIS A 301 20.69 -21.47 12.38
CA HIS A 301 22.09 -21.92 12.19
C HIS A 301 22.84 -21.27 11.01
N GLY A 302 22.59 -19.97 10.75
CA GLY A 302 23.24 -19.25 9.64
C GLY A 302 22.66 -19.55 8.25
N HIS A 303 21.52 -20.22 8.18
CA HIS A 303 20.78 -20.47 6.94
C HIS A 303 19.36 -19.92 7.05
N VAL A 304 18.85 -19.37 5.94
CA VAL A 304 17.43 -18.98 5.87
C VAL A 304 16.61 -20.23 5.58
N ARG A 305 15.59 -20.44 6.41
CA ARG A 305 14.64 -21.54 6.30
C ARG A 305 13.26 -20.97 6.00
N ILE A 306 12.58 -21.59 5.05
CA ILE A 306 11.15 -21.39 4.78
C ILE A 306 10.41 -22.63 5.27
N ASN A 307 9.38 -22.46 6.09
CA ASN A 307 8.51 -23.56 6.45
C ASN A 307 7.58 -23.91 5.29
N SER A 308 7.42 -25.20 5.02
CA SER A 308 6.66 -25.70 3.86
C SER A 308 5.14 -25.62 4.00
N GLU A 309 4.65 -25.49 5.23
CA GLU A 309 3.22 -25.39 5.52
C GLU A 309 2.73 -23.97 5.18
N ILE A 310 1.61 -23.90 4.48
CA ILE A 310 0.99 -22.63 4.10
C ILE A 310 -0.43 -22.60 4.66
N TYR A 311 -0.77 -21.49 5.31
CA TYR A 311 -2.08 -21.24 5.89
C TYR A 311 -2.73 -20.05 5.19
N THR A 312 -4.02 -20.21 4.86
CA THR A 312 -4.86 -19.16 4.30
C THR A 312 -6.01 -18.87 5.25
N GLU A 313 -6.38 -17.59 5.37
CA GLU A 313 -7.37 -17.18 6.34
C GLU A 313 -8.77 -17.64 5.94
N LYS A 314 -9.51 -18.07 6.96
CA LYS A 314 -10.96 -18.21 6.84
C LYS A 314 -11.59 -16.83 6.98
N THR A 315 -11.90 -16.21 5.85
CA THR A 315 -12.41 -14.82 5.78
C THR A 315 -13.62 -14.55 6.67
N THR A 316 -14.50 -15.53 6.89
CA THR A 316 -15.69 -15.42 7.75
C THR A 316 -15.42 -15.56 9.25
N ALA A 317 -14.22 -15.98 9.64
CA ALA A 317 -13.80 -16.12 11.03
C ALA A 317 -12.90 -14.97 11.51
N LEU A 318 -12.45 -14.10 10.59
CA LEU A 318 -11.64 -12.94 10.94
C LEU A 318 -12.49 -11.91 11.70
N PRO A 319 -11.95 -11.27 12.76
CA PRO A 319 -12.60 -10.15 13.42
C PRO A 319 -12.67 -8.93 12.49
N LEU A 320 -13.50 -7.95 12.87
CA LEU A 320 -13.56 -6.65 12.21
C LEU A 320 -12.19 -5.97 12.23
N PRO A 321 -11.71 -5.39 11.12
CA PRO A 321 -10.48 -4.60 11.12
C PRO A 321 -10.53 -3.48 12.17
N ASP A 322 -9.44 -3.36 12.92
CA ASP A 322 -9.34 -2.43 14.05
C ASP A 322 -8.49 -1.21 13.67
N PHE A 323 -9.14 -0.10 13.34
CA PHE A 323 -8.50 1.17 13.00
C PHE A 323 -8.16 2.02 14.25
N GLN A 324 -8.46 1.55 15.46
CA GLN A 324 -8.20 2.30 16.68
C GLN A 324 -6.68 2.50 16.88
N GLY A 325 -6.30 3.76 17.02
CA GLY A 325 -4.91 4.21 17.19
C GLY A 325 -4.31 4.82 15.92
N LEU A 326 -4.96 4.68 14.76
CA LEU A 326 -4.53 5.34 13.53
C LEU A 326 -5.07 6.78 13.46
N PRO A 327 -4.31 7.73 12.86
CA PRO A 327 -4.70 9.13 12.76
C PRO A 327 -5.66 9.35 11.58
N LEU A 328 -6.89 8.84 11.69
CA LEU A 328 -7.87 8.83 10.58
C LEU A 328 -8.22 10.22 10.02
N ASP A 329 -8.01 11.29 10.80
CA ASP A 329 -8.25 12.69 10.38
C ASP A 329 -7.00 13.36 9.76
N SER A 330 -5.85 12.67 9.76
CA SER A 330 -4.61 13.19 9.17
C SER A 330 -4.47 12.86 7.68
N TYR A 331 -5.26 11.94 7.13
CA TYR A 331 -5.20 11.64 5.69
C TYR A 331 -5.58 12.89 4.86
N PHE A 332 -4.96 13.05 3.69
CA PHE A 332 -5.14 14.20 2.80
C PHE A 332 -6.40 14.07 1.94
N VAL A 333 -7.53 13.96 2.63
CA VAL A 333 -8.89 13.97 2.10
C VAL A 333 -9.83 14.62 3.12
N PRO A 334 -10.93 15.27 2.68
CA PRO A 334 -11.86 15.96 3.59
C PRO A 334 -12.77 15.02 4.37
N THR A 335 -12.81 13.72 4.04
CA THR A 335 -13.64 12.75 4.74
C THR A 335 -12.88 11.45 4.95
N ARG A 336 -13.08 10.82 6.11
CA ARG A 336 -12.50 9.51 6.44
C ARG A 336 -12.92 8.46 5.41
N ILE A 337 -11.93 7.81 4.81
CA ILE A 337 -12.10 6.65 3.93
C ILE A 337 -11.55 5.43 4.64
N LEU A 338 -12.38 4.40 4.81
CA LEU A 338 -11.92 3.12 5.35
C LEU A 338 -11.73 2.10 4.21
N PRO A 339 -10.55 1.48 4.10
CA PRO A 339 -10.42 0.31 3.25
C PRO A 339 -11.20 -0.87 3.86
N TYR A 340 -11.78 -1.69 2.99
CA TYR A 340 -12.45 -2.92 3.37
C TYR A 340 -12.16 -3.97 2.31
N LEU A 341 -12.09 -5.24 2.72
CA LEU A 341 -11.80 -6.34 1.81
C LEU A 341 -12.88 -7.41 1.93
N ALA A 342 -13.71 -7.53 0.89
CA ALA A 342 -14.79 -8.50 0.87
C ALA A 342 -14.31 -9.90 0.44
N THR A 343 -13.19 -9.95 -0.29
CA THR A 343 -12.65 -11.16 -0.89
C THR A 343 -11.11 -11.20 -0.81
N ARG A 344 -10.55 -12.41 -0.73
CA ARG A 344 -9.11 -12.67 -0.82
C ARG A 344 -8.83 -13.30 -2.19
N GLY A 345 -7.80 -12.82 -2.88
CA GLY A 345 -7.50 -13.24 -4.25
C GLY A 345 -8.49 -12.70 -5.28
N CYS A 346 -8.45 -13.25 -6.49
CA CYS A 346 -9.27 -12.80 -7.62
C CYS A 346 -10.03 -13.98 -8.22
N TYR A 347 -11.36 -13.87 -8.33
CA TYR A 347 -12.22 -14.93 -8.86
C TYR A 347 -11.92 -15.28 -10.33
N TRP A 348 -11.29 -14.35 -11.07
CA TRP A 348 -10.87 -14.60 -12.45
C TRP A 348 -9.55 -15.37 -12.51
N GLY A 349 -8.53 -14.92 -11.77
CA GLY A 349 -7.28 -15.65 -11.50
C GLY A 349 -6.43 -16.11 -12.71
N ARG A 350 -6.78 -15.73 -13.94
CA ARG A 350 -6.22 -16.30 -15.18
C ARG A 350 -5.43 -15.34 -16.04
N CYS A 351 -5.48 -14.04 -15.76
CA CYS A 351 -4.79 -13.03 -16.56
C CYS A 351 -3.28 -13.34 -16.68
N THR A 352 -2.78 -13.52 -17.90
CA THR A 352 -1.40 -13.99 -18.16
C THR A 352 -0.31 -13.00 -17.76
N PHE A 353 -0.67 -11.75 -17.48
CA PHE A 353 0.22 -10.68 -17.04
C PHE A 353 0.17 -10.39 -15.54
N CYS A 354 -0.84 -10.92 -14.83
CA CYS A 354 -1.19 -10.43 -13.49
C CYS A 354 -0.34 -11.10 -12.41
N ASP A 355 0.25 -10.30 -11.53
CA ASP A 355 1.04 -10.74 -10.39
C ASP A 355 0.26 -10.73 -9.06
N HIS A 356 -0.93 -10.13 -9.02
CA HIS A 356 -1.77 -10.02 -7.81
C HIS A 356 -2.08 -11.39 -7.20
N GLY A 357 -2.29 -12.41 -8.04
CA GLY A 357 -2.52 -13.78 -7.59
C GLY A 357 -1.34 -14.40 -6.82
N GLN A 358 -0.11 -13.93 -7.02
CA GLN A 358 1.09 -14.45 -6.35
C GLN A 358 1.14 -14.10 -4.86
N GLY A 359 0.38 -13.08 -4.43
CA GLY A 359 0.27 -12.71 -3.01
C GLY A 359 -0.60 -13.66 -2.19
N TYR A 360 -1.42 -14.50 -2.84
CA TYR A 360 -2.33 -15.43 -2.20
C TYR A 360 -1.97 -16.87 -2.58
N PHE A 361 -2.10 -17.79 -1.63
CA PHE A 361 -1.86 -19.20 -1.94
C PHE A 361 -3.07 -19.85 -2.62
N ASP A 362 -4.30 -19.60 -2.13
CA ASP A 362 -5.51 -19.99 -2.88
C ASP A 362 -5.92 -18.88 -3.86
N GLN A 363 -6.56 -19.26 -4.95
CA GLN A 363 -6.94 -18.32 -6.01
C GLN A 363 -8.00 -17.30 -5.58
N TYR A 364 -9.03 -17.72 -4.83
CA TYR A 364 -10.14 -16.84 -4.47
C TYR A 364 -10.98 -17.34 -3.29
N ARG A 365 -11.32 -16.45 -2.35
CA ARG A 365 -12.28 -16.68 -1.25
C ARG A 365 -13.10 -15.41 -1.00
N GLY A 366 -14.43 -15.49 -1.05
CA GLY A 366 -15.31 -14.35 -0.79
C GLY A 366 -16.15 -14.50 0.48
N LYS A 367 -16.46 -13.38 1.15
CA LYS A 367 -17.41 -13.34 2.25
C LYS A 367 -18.87 -13.41 1.74
N PRO A 368 -19.81 -13.97 2.52
CA PRO A 368 -21.23 -13.80 2.28
C PRO A 368 -21.62 -12.30 2.24
N ALA A 369 -22.54 -11.92 1.36
CA ALA A 369 -22.96 -10.53 1.20
C ALA A 369 -23.53 -9.91 2.50
N GLN A 370 -24.24 -10.72 3.29
CA GLN A 370 -24.78 -10.30 4.59
C GLN A 370 -23.66 -9.99 5.59
N ASP A 371 -22.56 -10.74 5.56
CA ASP A 371 -21.40 -10.46 6.39
C ASP A 371 -20.75 -9.14 5.98
N VAL A 372 -20.57 -8.93 4.66
CA VAL A 372 -20.04 -7.67 4.13
C VAL A 372 -20.84 -6.46 4.59
N VAL A 373 -22.17 -6.49 4.43
CA VAL A 373 -23.03 -5.36 4.82
C VAL A 373 -23.03 -5.14 6.34
N ARG A 374 -23.11 -6.22 7.13
CA ARG A 374 -23.00 -6.14 8.59
C ARG A 374 -21.69 -5.49 9.04
N GLU A 375 -20.57 -5.93 8.46
CA GLU A 375 -19.25 -5.45 8.84
C GLU A 375 -19.03 -3.99 8.44
N VAL A 376 -19.40 -3.62 7.22
CA VAL A 376 -19.32 -2.23 6.74
C VAL A 376 -20.17 -1.30 7.60
N LYS A 377 -21.39 -1.72 7.98
CA LYS A 377 -22.25 -0.96 8.90
C LYS A 377 -21.60 -0.79 10.27
N ALA A 378 -21.02 -1.84 10.83
CA ALA A 378 -20.31 -1.76 12.10
C ALA A 378 -19.09 -0.82 12.03
N LEU A 379 -18.29 -0.89 10.96
CA LEU A 379 -17.14 0.00 10.76
C LEU A 379 -17.57 1.47 10.60
N LYS A 380 -18.65 1.73 9.85
CA LYS A 380 -19.26 3.06 9.73
C LYS A 380 -19.62 3.61 11.11
N ASP A 381 -20.32 2.82 11.92
CA ASP A 381 -20.80 3.25 13.23
C ASP A 381 -19.64 3.45 14.24
N ILE A 382 -18.63 2.57 14.25
CA ILE A 382 -17.50 2.65 15.18
C ILE A 382 -16.60 3.86 14.86
N TYR A 383 -16.27 4.07 13.58
CA TYR A 383 -15.28 5.06 13.17
C TYR A 383 -15.88 6.35 12.60
N GLN A 384 -17.21 6.43 12.54
CA GLN A 384 -17.94 7.57 11.98
C GLN A 384 -17.45 7.88 10.55
N ALA A 385 -17.34 6.83 9.74
CA ALA A 385 -16.82 6.91 8.38
C ALA A 385 -17.90 6.53 7.37
N ASP A 386 -18.18 7.45 6.45
CA ASP A 386 -19.21 7.26 5.43
C ASP A 386 -18.63 6.84 4.08
N HIS A 387 -17.30 6.81 3.92
CA HIS A 387 -16.64 6.44 2.66
C HIS A 387 -15.84 5.15 2.83
N PHE A 388 -16.01 4.24 1.87
CA PHE A 388 -15.35 2.93 1.85
C PHE A 388 -14.64 2.69 0.53
N LEU A 389 -13.40 2.21 0.63
CA LEU A 389 -12.65 1.64 -0.49
C LEU A 389 -12.70 0.13 -0.37
N PHE A 390 -13.44 -0.53 -1.26
CA PHE A 390 -13.38 -1.98 -1.38
C PHE A 390 -12.10 -2.32 -2.14
N ALA A 391 -11.08 -2.75 -1.39
CA ALA A 391 -9.72 -2.97 -1.86
C ALA A 391 -9.53 -4.37 -2.50
N ASP A 392 -10.63 -4.99 -2.92
CA ASP A 392 -10.67 -6.27 -3.60
C ASP A 392 -9.91 -6.22 -4.93
N GLU A 393 -9.17 -7.28 -5.27
CA GLU A 393 -8.38 -7.37 -6.52
C GLU A 393 -9.26 -7.23 -7.77
N SER A 394 -10.49 -7.75 -7.68
CA SER A 394 -11.57 -7.52 -8.63
C SER A 394 -12.88 -7.93 -7.97
N TYR A 395 -13.80 -6.97 -7.81
CA TYR A 395 -15.05 -7.22 -7.10
C TYR A 395 -15.93 -8.22 -7.86
N PRO A 396 -16.37 -9.33 -7.25
CA PRO A 396 -17.13 -10.35 -7.97
C PRO A 396 -18.51 -9.85 -8.37
N PRO A 397 -19.01 -10.15 -9.59
CA PRO A 397 -20.30 -9.64 -10.06
C PRO A 397 -21.50 -10.11 -9.23
N ALA A 398 -21.45 -11.33 -8.70
CA ALA A 398 -22.51 -11.84 -7.81
C ALA A 398 -22.54 -11.08 -6.48
N LEU A 399 -21.37 -10.74 -5.94
CA LEU A 399 -21.24 -9.98 -4.71
C LEU A 399 -21.61 -8.50 -4.93
N PHE A 400 -21.19 -7.92 -6.06
CA PHE A 400 -21.59 -6.58 -6.52
C PHE A 400 -23.11 -6.39 -6.48
N LYS A 401 -23.84 -7.31 -7.13
CA LYS A 401 -25.31 -7.29 -7.15
C LYS A 401 -25.89 -7.38 -5.74
N LYS A 402 -25.47 -8.39 -4.97
CA LYS A 402 -26.13 -8.70 -3.69
C LYS A 402 -25.80 -7.69 -2.60
N VAL A 403 -24.57 -7.19 -2.55
CA VAL A 403 -24.15 -6.14 -1.61
C VAL A 403 -24.84 -4.83 -1.96
N SER A 404 -24.89 -4.42 -3.24
CA SER A 404 -25.61 -3.20 -3.64
C SER A 404 -27.08 -3.25 -3.22
N GLN A 405 -27.76 -4.38 -3.47
CA GLN A 405 -29.14 -4.59 -3.03
C GLN A 405 -29.30 -4.44 -1.51
N LEU A 406 -28.48 -5.16 -0.73
CA LEU A 406 -28.59 -5.17 0.74
C LEU A 406 -28.26 -3.80 1.36
N LEU A 407 -27.28 -3.07 0.81
CA LEU A 407 -26.95 -1.72 1.26
C LEU A 407 -28.13 -0.74 1.10
N VAL A 408 -28.91 -0.88 0.03
CA VAL A 408 -30.14 -0.10 -0.21
C VAL A 408 -31.26 -0.55 0.73
N GLU A 409 -31.52 -1.86 0.80
CA GLU A 409 -32.59 -2.44 1.64
C GLU A 409 -32.40 -2.09 3.13
N GLU A 410 -31.16 -2.10 3.62
CA GLU A 410 -30.82 -1.79 5.01
C GLU A 410 -30.53 -0.31 5.26
N GLN A 411 -30.64 0.55 4.23
CA GLN A 411 -30.42 2.00 4.30
C GLN A 411 -29.09 2.37 4.96
N VAL A 412 -28.00 1.66 4.62
CA VAL A 412 -26.70 1.82 5.29
C VAL A 412 -26.09 3.21 5.04
N GLY A 413 -26.34 3.79 3.86
CA GLY A 413 -26.00 5.18 3.56
C GLY A 413 -24.50 5.45 3.58
N ILE A 414 -23.73 4.69 2.81
CA ILE A 414 -22.29 4.91 2.60
C ILE A 414 -22.03 5.39 1.18
N LYS A 415 -20.81 5.86 0.90
CA LYS A 415 -20.25 6.05 -0.43
C LYS A 415 -19.13 5.06 -0.62
N TRP A 416 -19.05 4.42 -1.77
CA TRP A 416 -18.02 3.41 -1.98
C TRP A 416 -17.50 3.34 -3.41
N THR A 417 -16.32 2.74 -3.52
CA THR A 417 -15.60 2.49 -4.77
C THR A 417 -14.92 1.13 -4.71
N THR A 418 -14.67 0.52 -5.87
CA THR A 418 -13.96 -0.75 -5.99
C THR A 418 -13.29 -0.90 -7.36
N LEU A 419 -12.35 -1.83 -7.46
CA LEU A 419 -11.89 -2.38 -8.73
C LEU A 419 -12.86 -3.47 -9.19
N ILE A 420 -13.17 -3.54 -10.49
CA ILE A 420 -14.08 -4.54 -11.04
C ILE A 420 -13.76 -4.86 -12.51
N ARG A 421 -14.01 -6.10 -12.93
CA ARG A 421 -13.93 -6.51 -14.35
C ARG A 421 -15.22 -6.16 -15.09
N PHE A 422 -15.12 -5.91 -16.39
CA PHE A 422 -16.29 -5.99 -17.27
C PHE A 422 -16.85 -7.41 -17.31
N GLU A 423 -18.15 -7.55 -17.08
CA GLU A 423 -18.79 -8.85 -16.90
C GLU A 423 -20.06 -8.98 -17.73
N GLU A 424 -20.24 -10.15 -18.35
CA GLU A 424 -21.47 -10.51 -19.09
C GLU A 424 -22.69 -10.56 -18.18
N THR A 425 -22.47 -10.85 -16.90
CA THR A 425 -23.56 -10.94 -15.93
C THR A 425 -24.03 -9.57 -15.44
N LEU A 426 -23.34 -8.47 -15.78
CA LEU A 426 -23.67 -7.11 -15.36
C LEU A 426 -24.40 -6.30 -16.45
N GLN A 427 -25.12 -6.96 -17.36
CA GLN A 427 -25.82 -6.28 -18.46
C GLN A 427 -27.16 -5.63 -18.07
N ASP A 428 -27.71 -5.98 -16.90
CA ASP A 428 -29.02 -5.53 -16.43
C ASP A 428 -28.97 -4.09 -15.86
N PRO A 429 -29.68 -3.11 -16.44
CA PRO A 429 -29.72 -1.72 -15.96
C PRO A 429 -30.13 -1.58 -14.49
N GLU A 430 -30.97 -2.48 -13.98
CA GLU A 430 -31.43 -2.45 -12.58
C GLU A 430 -30.27 -2.68 -11.60
N THR A 431 -29.27 -3.49 -12.00
CA THR A 431 -28.06 -3.71 -11.19
C THR A 431 -27.29 -2.41 -10.99
N TRP A 432 -27.17 -1.59 -12.04
CA TRP A 432 -26.45 -0.31 -12.00
C TRP A 432 -27.21 0.75 -11.22
N ARG A 433 -28.54 0.79 -11.36
CA ARG A 433 -29.41 1.66 -10.55
C ARG A 433 -29.24 1.35 -9.05
N LEU A 434 -29.32 0.08 -8.67
CA LEU A 434 -29.11 -0.35 -7.27
C LEU A 434 -27.69 -0.03 -6.78
N ALA A 435 -26.66 -0.22 -7.61
CA ALA A 435 -25.30 0.15 -7.24
C ALA A 435 -25.18 1.65 -6.96
N ALA A 436 -25.71 2.52 -7.82
CA ALA A 436 -25.71 3.96 -7.61
C ALA A 436 -26.49 4.36 -6.33
N GLU A 437 -27.68 3.79 -6.12
CA GLU A 437 -28.50 4.04 -4.91
C GLU A 437 -27.85 3.55 -3.63
N SER A 438 -27.08 2.46 -3.69
CA SER A 438 -26.29 1.96 -2.57
C SER A 438 -25.12 2.88 -2.19
N GLY A 439 -24.80 3.85 -3.05
CA GLY A 439 -23.72 4.80 -2.87
C GLY A 439 -22.44 4.51 -3.65
N CYS A 440 -22.46 3.60 -4.63
CA CYS A 440 -21.33 3.40 -5.53
C CYS A 440 -21.05 4.70 -6.30
N LYS A 441 -19.85 5.27 -6.14
CA LYS A 441 -19.48 6.54 -6.78
C LYS A 441 -18.56 6.36 -7.96
N THR A 442 -17.63 5.42 -7.85
CA THR A 442 -16.59 5.21 -8.86
C THR A 442 -16.29 3.73 -9.00
N LEU A 443 -16.02 3.29 -10.22
CA LEU A 443 -15.54 1.96 -10.52
C LEU A 443 -14.27 2.04 -11.36
N TYR A 444 -13.26 1.30 -10.91
CA TYR A 444 -11.98 1.16 -11.57
C TYR A 444 -11.99 -0.13 -12.38
N TYR A 445 -12.01 0.02 -13.71
CA TYR A 445 -12.05 -1.10 -14.62
C TYR A 445 -10.67 -1.39 -15.18
N GLY A 446 -10.14 -2.57 -14.92
CA GLY A 446 -9.06 -3.10 -15.75
C GLY A 446 -9.65 -3.46 -17.12
N MET A 447 -9.42 -2.65 -18.15
CA MET A 447 -9.76 -2.97 -19.53
C MET A 447 -8.59 -3.66 -20.22
N GLU A 448 -7.39 -3.11 -20.02
CA GLU A 448 -6.12 -3.45 -20.70
C GLU A 448 -6.12 -3.17 -22.19
N SER A 449 -7.08 -3.73 -22.93
CA SER A 449 -7.24 -3.58 -24.38
C SER A 449 -8.72 -3.60 -24.75
N ALA A 450 -9.10 -2.97 -25.85
CA ALA A 450 -10.44 -3.10 -26.44
C ALA A 450 -10.46 -4.04 -27.66
N ASN A 451 -9.33 -4.64 -28.01
CA ASN A 451 -9.23 -5.63 -29.08
C ASN A 451 -9.43 -7.04 -28.50
N GLU A 452 -10.43 -7.76 -29.01
CA GLU A 452 -10.81 -9.08 -28.47
C GLU A 452 -9.71 -10.14 -28.61
N ARG A 453 -8.89 -10.08 -29.67
CA ARG A 453 -7.76 -11.01 -29.86
C ARG A 453 -6.67 -10.77 -28.81
N VAL A 454 -6.35 -9.51 -28.53
CA VAL A 454 -5.38 -9.15 -27.48
C VAL A 454 -5.91 -9.57 -26.10
N LEU A 455 -7.19 -9.34 -25.82
CA LEU A 455 -7.84 -9.80 -24.59
C LEU A 455 -7.86 -11.33 -24.45
N GLU A 456 -7.89 -12.07 -25.55
CA GLU A 456 -7.73 -13.53 -25.57
C GLU A 456 -6.30 -13.94 -25.26
N LEU A 457 -5.28 -13.27 -25.81
CA LEU A 457 -3.87 -13.51 -25.44
C LEU A 457 -3.61 -13.25 -23.94
N MET A 458 -4.35 -12.31 -23.35
CA MET A 458 -4.31 -12.02 -21.93
C MET A 458 -5.07 -13.03 -21.05
N ASP A 459 -5.83 -13.98 -21.63
CA ASP A 459 -6.80 -14.85 -20.94
C ASP A 459 -7.76 -14.02 -20.06
N LYS A 460 -8.26 -12.90 -20.60
CA LYS A 460 -9.25 -12.02 -19.96
C LYS A 460 -10.66 -12.24 -20.50
N HIS A 461 -10.80 -12.67 -21.76
CA HIS A 461 -12.06 -13.07 -22.40
C HIS A 461 -13.23 -12.09 -22.16
N ALA A 462 -12.99 -10.78 -22.31
CA ALA A 462 -14.04 -9.77 -22.33
C ALA A 462 -14.41 -9.45 -23.79
N ARG A 463 -15.72 -9.35 -24.07
CA ARG A 463 -16.22 -8.94 -25.40
C ARG A 463 -16.37 -7.43 -25.45
N LYS A 464 -16.07 -6.83 -26.60
CA LYS A 464 -16.14 -5.37 -26.78
C LYS A 464 -17.53 -4.82 -26.48
N SER A 465 -18.57 -5.49 -26.96
CA SER A 465 -19.97 -5.11 -26.71
C SER A 465 -20.37 -5.16 -25.23
N VAL A 466 -19.76 -6.06 -24.44
CA VAL A 466 -19.97 -6.16 -23.00
C VAL A 466 -19.34 -4.98 -22.30
N ILE A 467 -18.13 -4.60 -22.70
CA ILE A 467 -17.42 -3.42 -22.19
C ILE A 467 -18.27 -2.16 -22.44
N GLU A 468 -18.70 -1.94 -23.68
CA GLU A 468 -19.53 -0.78 -24.07
C GLU A 468 -20.82 -0.70 -23.25
N ASN A 469 -21.55 -1.82 -23.11
CA ASN A 469 -22.80 -1.81 -22.36
C ASN A 469 -22.57 -1.54 -20.87
N ASN A 470 -21.59 -2.19 -20.24
CA ASN A 470 -21.29 -1.96 -18.81
C ASN A 470 -20.92 -0.50 -18.55
N LEU A 471 -20.06 0.10 -19.40
CA LEU A 471 -19.69 1.52 -19.31
C LEU A 471 -20.91 2.43 -19.43
N ARG A 472 -21.72 2.21 -20.47
CA ARG A 472 -22.93 3.00 -20.73
C ARG A 472 -23.95 2.92 -19.59
N GLU A 473 -24.25 1.73 -19.09
CA GLU A 473 -25.25 1.58 -18.02
C GLU A 473 -24.74 2.13 -16.67
N ALA A 474 -23.44 2.00 -16.37
CA ALA A 474 -22.82 2.63 -15.21
C ALA A 474 -22.86 4.17 -15.31
N ALA A 475 -22.51 4.73 -16.47
CA ALA A 475 -22.52 6.17 -16.70
C ALA A 475 -23.95 6.76 -16.60
N LYS A 476 -24.95 6.08 -17.21
CA LYS A 476 -26.37 6.45 -17.08
C LYS A 476 -26.86 6.45 -15.64
N ALA A 477 -26.36 5.55 -14.80
CA ALA A 477 -26.67 5.50 -13.37
C ALA A 477 -25.94 6.58 -12.54
N GLY A 478 -25.03 7.34 -13.15
CA GLY A 478 -24.23 8.37 -12.47
C GLY A 478 -23.01 7.83 -11.74
N ILE A 479 -22.52 6.64 -12.12
CA ILE A 479 -21.30 6.05 -11.59
C ILE A 479 -20.11 6.47 -12.46
N TRP A 480 -19.05 6.99 -11.83
CA TRP A 480 -17.84 7.38 -12.52
C TRP A 480 -17.05 6.16 -13.00
N ASN A 481 -16.84 6.07 -14.32
CA ASN A 481 -16.03 5.02 -14.92
C ASN A 481 -14.58 5.48 -15.08
N HIS A 482 -13.68 4.87 -14.31
CA HIS A 482 -12.23 4.99 -14.49
C HIS A 482 -11.70 3.75 -15.21
N VAL A 483 -11.13 3.92 -16.40
CA VAL A 483 -10.66 2.80 -17.23
C VAL A 483 -9.13 2.75 -17.23
N MET A 484 -8.59 1.61 -16.84
CA MET A 484 -7.16 1.31 -16.91
C MET A 484 -6.88 0.48 -18.16
N ALA A 485 -5.92 0.90 -18.97
CA ALA A 485 -5.47 0.17 -20.15
C ALA A 485 -3.96 0.27 -20.33
N PHE A 486 -3.37 -0.60 -21.15
CA PHE A 486 -1.95 -0.53 -21.45
C PHE A 486 -1.62 -0.99 -22.86
N TYR A 487 -0.52 -0.47 -23.41
CA TYR A 487 -0.03 -0.82 -24.74
C TYR A 487 1.23 -1.68 -24.68
N GLY A 488 1.47 -2.47 -25.72
CA GLY A 488 2.69 -3.24 -25.91
C GLY A 488 2.65 -4.64 -25.31
N PHE A 489 1.46 -5.21 -25.14
CA PHE A 489 1.36 -6.62 -24.70
C PHE A 489 2.05 -7.55 -25.71
N PRO A 490 2.75 -8.62 -25.30
CA PRO A 490 3.41 -9.53 -26.22
C PRO A 490 2.44 -10.11 -27.25
N GLY A 491 2.67 -9.77 -28.52
CA GLY A 491 1.83 -10.18 -29.64
C GLY A 491 0.74 -9.19 -30.07
N GLU A 492 0.60 -8.04 -29.41
CA GLU A 492 -0.24 -6.92 -29.86
C GLU A 492 0.39 -6.22 -31.07
N THR A 493 -0.41 -5.94 -32.11
CA THR A 493 0.03 -5.13 -33.25
C THR A 493 -0.31 -3.66 -33.04
N ARG A 494 0.32 -2.78 -33.81
CA ARG A 494 0.05 -1.34 -33.76
C ARG A 494 -1.41 -1.02 -34.09
N GLU A 495 -1.99 -1.73 -35.05
CA GLU A 495 -3.38 -1.56 -35.48
C GLU A 495 -4.37 -1.90 -34.35
N GLU A 496 -4.04 -2.88 -33.50
CA GLU A 496 -4.89 -3.30 -32.38
C GLU A 496 -4.76 -2.37 -31.18
N ALA A 497 -3.56 -1.86 -30.94
CA ALA A 497 -3.34 -0.76 -30.01
C ALA A 497 -4.14 0.49 -30.46
N GLU A 498 -4.14 0.79 -31.77
CA GLU A 498 -4.94 1.88 -32.33
C GLU A 498 -6.45 1.62 -32.21
N GLU A 499 -6.91 0.37 -32.34
CA GLU A 499 -8.31 0.01 -32.06
C GLU A 499 -8.69 0.32 -30.61
N THR A 500 -7.81 0.02 -29.66
CA THR A 500 -8.01 0.36 -28.24
C THR A 500 -8.10 1.86 -28.03
N ARG A 501 -7.20 2.64 -28.65
CA ARG A 501 -7.28 4.10 -28.64
C ARG A 501 -8.60 4.60 -29.22
N GLN A 502 -9.01 4.09 -30.38
CA GLN A 502 -10.25 4.53 -31.03
C GLN A 502 -11.48 4.18 -30.18
N PHE A 503 -11.50 3.01 -29.55
CA PHE A 503 -12.56 2.60 -28.63
C PHE A 503 -12.72 3.58 -27.46
N LEU A 504 -11.62 4.01 -26.85
CA LEU A 504 -11.64 4.99 -25.76
C LEU A 504 -12.22 6.34 -26.22
N LEU A 505 -11.89 6.78 -27.44
CA LEU A 505 -12.41 8.01 -28.02
C LEU A 505 -13.91 7.92 -28.32
N ASP A 506 -14.33 6.81 -28.94
CA ASP A 506 -15.73 6.55 -29.32
C ASP A 506 -16.66 6.45 -28.09
N ASN A 507 -16.13 6.02 -26.94
CA ASN A 507 -16.86 5.88 -25.68
C ASN A 507 -16.53 6.99 -24.66
N SER A 508 -15.94 8.11 -25.10
CA SER A 508 -15.53 9.22 -24.22
C SER A 508 -16.67 9.90 -23.44
N THR A 509 -17.92 9.68 -23.85
CA THR A 509 -19.10 10.15 -23.09
C THR A 509 -19.41 9.29 -21.88
N ASP A 510 -19.02 8.01 -21.90
CA ASP A 510 -19.28 7.04 -20.84
C ASP A 510 -18.01 6.72 -20.02
N ILE A 511 -16.84 7.07 -20.54
CA ILE A 511 -15.54 6.94 -19.86
C ILE A 511 -15.13 8.30 -19.31
N HIS A 512 -15.10 8.43 -17.99
CA HIS A 512 -14.91 9.72 -17.33
C HIS A 512 -13.43 10.03 -17.05
N SER A 513 -12.60 8.99 -16.93
CA SER A 513 -11.16 9.11 -16.79
C SER A 513 -10.47 7.83 -17.27
N VAL A 514 -9.26 7.97 -17.78
CA VAL A 514 -8.46 6.85 -18.29
C VAL A 514 -7.06 6.93 -17.68
N GLU A 515 -6.52 5.77 -17.32
CA GLU A 515 -5.11 5.58 -17.01
C GLU A 515 -4.49 4.67 -18.07
N LEU A 516 -3.41 5.13 -18.70
CA LEU A 516 -2.72 4.42 -19.78
C LEU A 516 -1.29 4.09 -19.36
N PHE A 517 -0.94 2.81 -19.41
CA PHE A 517 0.40 2.31 -19.12
C PHE A 517 1.06 1.71 -20.36
N TYR A 518 2.35 1.40 -20.21
CA TYR A 518 3.05 0.50 -21.12
C TYR A 518 3.26 -0.84 -20.42
N PHE A 519 3.02 -1.93 -21.15
CA PHE A 519 3.31 -3.25 -20.64
C PHE A 519 4.82 -3.39 -20.45
N VAL A 520 5.23 -3.73 -19.22
CA VAL A 520 6.61 -4.03 -18.88
C VAL A 520 6.68 -5.47 -18.41
N ALA A 521 7.36 -6.31 -19.19
CA ALA A 521 7.69 -7.66 -18.77
C ALA A 521 8.80 -7.60 -17.72
N TYR A 522 8.44 -7.77 -16.45
CA TYR A 522 9.43 -8.04 -15.41
C TYR A 522 9.88 -9.50 -15.54
N ARG A 523 11.20 -9.70 -15.70
CA ARG A 523 11.82 -11.03 -15.66
C ARG A 523 12.11 -11.46 -14.24
#